data_AF-A0A937N674-F1
#
_entry.id   AF-A0A937N674-F1
#
_cell.length_a   1.000
_cell.length_b   1.000
_cell.length_c   1.000
_cell.angle_alpha   90.00
_cell.angle_beta   90.00
_cell.angle_gamma   90.00
#
_symmetry.space_group_name_H-M   'P 1'
#
loop_
_entity.id
_entity.type
_entity.pdbx_description
1 polymer ?
#
loop_
_entity_poly.entity_id
_entity_poly.type
_entity_poly.pdbx_seq_one_letter_code
_entity_poly.pdbx_strand_id
1 'polypeptide(L)'
;MLIEMELPKAFSLRDENEFFPIQHLMARLNPEFMVIQVATGMHVNGGCTVFWGLICLESQPLSRTDVENALKEAGFDFAHGSIQTLDFLTSKPQEAKKASHTAAACT
;
A
#
# COMPACT_ATOMS: atom_id res chain seq x y z
N MET A 1 -0.92 30.27 3.50
CA MET A 1 -0.64 29.41 4.66
C MET A 1 -0.83 27.99 4.18
N LEU A 2 0.25 27.22 4.02
CA LEU A 2 0.14 25.81 3.67
C LEU A 2 -0.02 25.04 4.97
N ILE A 3 -1.05 24.20 5.07
CA ILE A 3 -1.24 23.28 6.19
C ILE A 3 -0.69 21.95 5.71
N GLU A 4 0.38 21.49 6.35
CA GLU A 4 0.87 20.13 6.16
C GLU A 4 -0.06 19.19 6.94
N MET A 5 -0.76 18.31 6.21
CA MET A 5 -1.57 17.26 6.80
C MET A 5 -0.85 15.92 6.58
N GLU A 6 -0.56 15.22 7.67
CA GLU A 6 -0.04 13.86 7.59
C GLU A 6 -1.19 12.88 7.36
N LEU A 7 -1.09 12.09 6.29
CA LEU A 7 -2.04 11.02 6.02
C LEU A 7 -1.66 9.77 6.83
N PRO A 8 -2.65 9.00 7.31
CA PRO A 8 -2.37 7.71 7.95
C PRO A 8 -1.75 6.75 6.93
N LYS A 9 -0.64 6.10 7.31
CA LYS A 9 0.02 5.11 6.45
C LYS A 9 -0.77 3.82 6.35
N ALA A 10 -1.42 3.41 7.45
CA ALA A 10 -2.22 2.20 7.56
C ALA A 10 -3.60 2.51 8.17
N PHE A 11 -4.59 1.70 7.82
CA PHE A 11 -5.96 1.81 8.35
C PHE A 11 -6.65 0.45 8.37
N SER A 12 -7.76 0.36 9.09
CA SER A 12 -8.55 -0.87 9.23
C SER A 12 -9.98 -0.65 8.78
N LEU A 13 -10.57 -1.64 8.10
CA LEU A 13 -11.95 -1.64 7.63
C LEU A 13 -12.67 -2.89 8.09
N ARG A 14 -13.97 -2.78 8.32
CA ARG A 14 -14.79 -3.92 8.73
C ARG A 14 -15.31 -4.68 7.53
N ASP A 15 -15.57 -3.98 6.43
CA ASP A 15 -16.07 -4.54 5.18
C ASP A 15 -15.07 -4.26 4.06
N GLU A 16 -14.77 -5.28 3.26
CA GLU A 16 -13.87 -5.17 2.10
C GLU A 16 -14.38 -4.15 1.07
N ASN A 17 -15.70 -3.95 0.98
CA ASN A 17 -16.30 -2.98 0.07
C ASN A 17 -15.99 -1.52 0.46
N GLU A 18 -15.53 -1.28 1.69
CA GLU A 18 -15.11 0.05 2.15
C GLU A 18 -13.75 0.47 1.54
N PHE A 19 -13.02 -0.43 0.87
CA PHE A 19 -11.79 -0.07 0.15
C PHE A 19 -12.06 0.82 -1.05
N PHE A 20 -13.16 0.60 -1.79
CA PHE A 20 -13.49 1.39 -2.98
C PHE A 20 -13.64 2.89 -2.70
N PRO A 21 -14.43 3.34 -1.71
CA PRO A 21 -14.53 4.77 -1.41
C PRO A 21 -13.19 5.35 -0.92
N ILE A 22 -12.36 4.60 -0.20
CA ILE A 22 -11.02 5.06 0.22
C ILE A 22 -10.09 5.20 -0.98
N GLN A 23 -10.06 4.23 -1.89
CA GLN A 23 -9.32 4.30 -3.15
C GLN A 23 -9.72 5.54 -3.96
N HIS A 24 -11.02 5.77 -4.13
CA HIS A 24 -11.53 6.94 -4.84
C HIS A 24 -11.15 8.26 -4.15
N LEU A 25 -11.19 8.32 -2.81
CA LEU A 25 -10.78 9.51 -2.07
C LEU A 25 -9.28 9.77 -2.22
N MET A 26 -8.44 8.75 -2.03
CA MET A 26 -6.98 8.88 -2.13
C MET A 26 -6.55 9.32 -3.53
N ALA A 27 -7.11 8.72 -4.58
CA ALA A 27 -6.83 9.11 -5.96
C ALA A 27 -7.22 10.56 -6.28
N ARG A 28 -8.23 11.11 -5.59
CA ARG A 28 -8.62 12.53 -5.72
C ARG A 28 -7.71 13.48 -4.95
N LEU A 29 -7.10 13.02 -3.86
CA LEU A 29 -6.12 13.80 -3.08
C LEU A 29 -4.79 13.85 -3.82
N ASN A 30 -4.32 12.70 -4.30
CA ASN A 30 -3.18 12.59 -5.20
C ASN A 30 -3.35 11.34 -6.07
N PRO A 31 -3.33 11.45 -7.40
CA PRO A 31 -3.48 10.29 -8.29
C PRO A 31 -2.36 9.26 -8.15
N GLU A 32 -1.21 9.63 -7.57
CA GLU A 32 -0.12 8.69 -7.30
C GLU A 32 -0.35 7.83 -6.04
N PHE A 33 -1.35 8.15 -5.21
CA PHE A 33 -1.68 7.31 -4.07
C PHE A 33 -2.37 6.03 -4.52
N MET A 34 -1.84 4.92 -4.01
CA MET A 34 -2.41 3.59 -4.10
C MET A 34 -2.92 3.16 -2.73
N VAL A 35 -4.01 2.40 -2.75
CA VAL A 35 -4.58 1.79 -1.55
C VAL A 35 -4.61 0.29 -1.76
N ILE A 36 -3.92 -0.42 -0.87
CA ILE A 36 -3.66 -1.86 -0.97
C ILE A 36 -4.15 -2.54 0.30
N GLN A 37 -4.84 -3.68 0.14
CA GLN A 37 -5.16 -4.54 1.28
C GLN A 37 -3.98 -5.46 1.58
N VAL A 38 -3.48 -5.41 2.82
CA VAL A 38 -2.24 -6.10 3.18
C VAL A 38 -2.36 -7.22 4.20
N ALA A 39 -3.39 -7.17 5.04
CA ALA A 39 -3.59 -8.18 6.06
C ALA A 39 -5.07 -8.31 6.42
N THR A 40 -5.39 -9.44 7.06
CA THR A 40 -6.66 -9.64 7.76
C THR A 40 -6.30 -10.07 9.18
N GLY A 41 -6.87 -9.41 10.19
CA GLY A 41 -6.46 -9.63 11.58
C GLY A 41 -7.23 -8.77 12.55
N MET A 42 -6.80 -8.76 13.81
CA MET A 42 -7.43 -8.03 14.89
C MET A 42 -6.60 -6.81 15.30
N HIS A 43 -7.22 -5.88 16.01
CA HIS A 43 -6.50 -4.81 16.70
C HIS A 43 -5.83 -5.34 17.97
N VAL A 44 -4.72 -4.72 18.38
CA VAL A 44 -4.01 -5.04 19.64
C VAL A 44 -4.89 -4.87 20.89
N ASN A 45 -5.91 -4.02 20.81
CA ASN A 45 -6.89 -3.81 21.88
C ASN A 45 -8.03 -4.85 21.88
N GLY A 46 -7.93 -5.88 21.04
CA GLY A 46 -8.98 -6.86 20.78
C GLY A 46 -10.07 -6.34 19.84
N GLY A 47 -11.11 -7.14 19.61
CA GLY A 47 -12.26 -6.76 18.78
C GLY A 47 -12.65 -7.82 17.75
N CYS A 48 -13.32 -7.39 16.69
CA CYS A 48 -13.61 -8.25 15.55
C CYS A 48 -12.42 -8.31 14.58
N THR A 49 -12.38 -9.36 13.77
CA THR A 49 -11.45 -9.43 12.64
C THR A 49 -11.81 -8.35 11.61
N VAL A 50 -10.80 -7.60 11.19
CA VAL A 50 -10.90 -6.49 10.24
C VAL A 50 -9.89 -6.69 9.11
N PHE A 51 -10.13 -5.99 8.01
CA PHE A 51 -9.21 -5.90 6.89
C PHE A 51 -8.27 -4.71 7.10
N TRP A 52 -7.01 -4.90 6.79
CA TRP A 52 -5.99 -3.88 6.95
C TRP A 52 -5.53 -3.37 5.60
N GLY A 53 -5.59 -2.05 5.45
CA GLY A 53 -5.15 -1.34 4.26
C GLY A 53 -3.90 -0.51 4.53
N LEU A 54 -3.12 -0.28 3.47
CA LEU A 54 -2.03 0.68 3.44
C LEU A 54 -2.27 1.71 2.34
N ILE A 55 -1.78 2.92 2.58
CA ILE A 55 -1.70 4.00 1.59
C ILE A 55 -0.23 4.16 1.23
N CYS A 56 0.11 4.05 -0.04
CA CYS A 56 1.47 4.21 -0.54
C CYS A 56 1.49 4.99 -1.86
N LEU A 57 2.66 5.42 -2.29
CA LEU A 57 2.84 6.00 -3.61
C LEU A 57 3.18 4.90 -4.61
N GLU A 58 2.60 4.96 -5.82
CA GLU A 58 2.90 4.01 -6.90
C GLU A 58 4.40 3.95 -7.23
N SER A 59 5.09 5.08 -7.16
CA SER A 59 6.52 5.21 -7.43
C SER A 59 7.42 4.67 -6.32
N GLN A 60 6.87 4.35 -5.14
CA GLN A 60 7.64 3.95 -3.96
C GLN A 60 7.24 2.54 -3.51
N PRO A 61 8.00 1.50 -3.91
CA PRO A 61 7.78 0.15 -3.41
C PRO A 61 8.02 0.11 -1.89
N LEU A 62 7.08 -0.50 -1.17
CA LEU A 62 7.16 -0.65 0.27
C LEU A 62 7.96 -1.90 0.63
N SER A 63 8.94 -1.75 1.54
CA SER A 63 9.60 -2.91 2.10
C SER A 63 8.69 -3.61 3.11
N ARG A 64 8.94 -4.89 3.36
CA ARG A 64 8.24 -5.65 4.40
C ARG A 64 8.30 -4.95 5.77
N THR A 65 9.46 -4.41 6.12
CA THR A 65 9.67 -3.69 7.38
C THR A 65 8.80 -2.44 7.46
N ASP A 66 8.62 -1.72 6.34
CA ASP A 66 7.76 -0.52 6.31
C ASP A 66 6.29 -0.89 6.51
N VAL A 67 5.83 -1.99 5.89
CA VAL A 67 4.49 -2.55 6.07
C VAL A 67 4.26 -2.93 7.54
N GLU A 68 5.19 -3.67 8.12
CA GLU A 68 5.11 -4.10 9.52
C GLU A 68 5.10 -2.91 10.48
N ASN A 69 5.93 -1.90 10.25
CA ASN A 69 5.96 -0.67 11.06
C ASN A 69 4.64 0.10 10.95
N ALA A 70 4.12 0.29 9.74
CA ALA A 70 2.86 1.02 9.54
C ALA A 70 1.66 0.28 10.17
N LEU A 71 1.60 -1.05 10.06
CA LEU A 71 0.58 -1.86 10.72
C LEU A 71 0.70 -1.80 12.25
N LYS A 72 1.93 -1.84 12.78
CA LYS A 72 2.19 -1.71 14.21
C LYS A 72 1.75 -0.35 14.75
N GLU A 73 2.06 0.73 14.03
CA GLU A 73 1.64 2.10 14.37
C GLU A 73 0.12 2.23 14.38
N ALA A 74 -0.58 1.57 13.45
CA ALA A 74 -2.04 1.56 13.40
C ALA A 74 -2.71 0.56 14.36
N GLY A 75 -1.92 -0.23 15.11
CA GLY A 75 -2.41 -1.12 16.15
C GLY A 75 -2.84 -2.51 15.68
N PHE A 76 -2.19 -3.06 14.64
CA PHE A 76 -2.36 -4.45 14.22
C PHE A 76 -1.79 -5.43 15.24
N ASP A 77 -2.55 -6.48 15.56
CA ASP A 77 -2.09 -7.57 16.42
C ASP A 77 -1.37 -8.66 15.62
N PHE A 78 -0.03 -8.65 15.70
CA PHE A 78 0.83 -9.64 15.05
C PHE A 78 0.75 -11.04 15.68
N ALA A 79 0.21 -11.19 16.90
CA ALA A 79 0.04 -12.50 17.52
C ALA A 79 -1.18 -13.25 16.94
N HIS A 80 -2.19 -12.52 16.47
CA HIS A 80 -3.48 -13.07 16.04
C HIS A 80 -3.87 -12.70 14.60
N GLY A 81 -2.93 -12.17 13.81
CA GLY A 81 -3.16 -11.77 12.42
C GLY A 81 -2.03 -12.21 11.49
N SER A 82 -2.34 -12.35 10.20
CA SER A 82 -1.37 -12.73 9.17
C SER A 82 -1.37 -11.72 8.01
N ILE A 83 -0.17 -11.27 7.62
CA ILE A 83 0.04 -10.47 6.41
C ILE A 83 -0.08 -11.39 5.20
N GLN A 84 -0.94 -11.05 4.24
CA GLN A 84 -1.28 -11.90 3.08
C GLN A 84 -0.58 -11.44 1.79
N THR A 85 -0.08 -10.22 1.80
CA THR A 85 0.15 -9.42 0.59
C THR A 85 1.58 -8.89 0.58
N LEU A 86 2.55 -9.77 0.39
CA LEU A 86 3.98 -9.41 0.36
C LEU A 86 4.62 -9.61 -1.02
N ASP A 87 4.04 -10.46 -1.86
CA ASP A 87 4.66 -10.86 -3.13
C ASP A 87 4.66 -9.76 -4.20
N PHE A 88 3.72 -8.81 -4.14
CA PHE A 88 3.63 -7.72 -5.12
C PHE A 88 4.24 -6.38 -4.67
N LEU A 89 4.49 -6.20 -3.36
CA LEU A 89 5.08 -4.96 -2.82
C LEU A 89 6.60 -4.97 -2.85
N THR A 90 7.19 -6.17 -2.87
CA THR A 90 8.63 -6.40 -2.75
C THR A 90 9.32 -6.66 -4.10
N SER A 91 8.58 -6.62 -5.21
CA SER A 91 9.19 -6.66 -6.53
C SER A 91 10.05 -5.42 -6.70
N LYS A 92 11.38 -5.61 -6.58
CA LYS A 92 12.40 -4.65 -7.01
C LYS A 92 11.93 -4.00 -8.32
N PRO A 93 12.12 -2.67 -8.53
CA PRO A 93 11.87 -2.09 -9.84
C PRO A 93 12.59 -2.96 -10.87
N GLN A 94 11.83 -3.60 -11.78
CA GLN A 94 12.45 -4.21 -12.93
C GLN A 94 13.12 -3.07 -13.66
N GLU A 95 14.44 -3.06 -13.55
CA GLU A 95 15.37 -2.21 -14.27
C GLU A 95 14.83 -2.00 -15.67
N ALA A 96 14.41 -0.77 -15.96
CA ALA A 96 14.01 -0.38 -17.29
C ALA A 96 15.16 -0.74 -18.23
N LYS A 97 14.99 -1.82 -19.01
CA LYS A 97 15.92 -2.15 -20.09
C LYS A 97 15.82 -1.04 -21.13
N LYS A 98 16.68 -0.04 -20.94
CA LYS A 98 17.12 0.91 -21.95
C LYS A 98 17.78 0.12 -23.08
N ALA A 99 17.09 -0.02 -24.20
CA ALA A 99 17.69 -0.23 -25.51
C ALA A 99 16.96 0.73 -26.45
N SER A 100 17.37 1.99 -26.50
CA SER A 100 18.43 2.48 -27.40
C SER A 100 18.21 2.02 -28.84
N HIS A 101 17.85 3.01 -29.67
CA HIS A 101 17.86 3.04 -31.11
C HIS A 101 18.83 2.06 -31.80
N THR A 102 18.36 1.43 -32.87
CA THR A 102 19.13 1.37 -34.12
C THR A 102 18.15 1.49 -35.28
N ALA A 103 18.25 2.63 -35.97
CA ALA A 103 17.73 2.78 -37.32
C ALA A 103 18.52 1.84 -38.25
N ALA A 104 17.83 1.11 -39.12
CA ALA A 104 18.43 0.54 -40.31
C ALA A 104 17.45 0.72 -41.47
N ALA A 105 17.85 1.61 -42.37
CA ALA A 105 17.35 1.73 -43.73
C ALA A 105 17.85 0.55 -44.60
N CYS A 106 17.21 0.40 -45.77
CA CYS A 106 17.49 -0.55 -46.87
C CYS A 106 17.02 -1.99 -46.60
N THR A 107 16.22 -2.63 -47.47
CA THR A 107 16.33 -2.72 -48.95
C THR A 107 14.95 -2.89 -49.57
#